data_AF-T1AK98-F1
#
_entry.id   AF-T1AK98-F1
#
_cell.length_a   1.000
_cell.length_b   1.000
_cell.length_c   1.000
_cell.angle_alpha   90.00
_cell.angle_beta   90.00
_cell.angle_gamma   90.00
#
_symmetry.space_group_name_H-M   'P 1'
#
loop_
_entity.id
_entity.type
_entity.pdbx_description
1 polymer ?
#
loop_
_entity_poly.entity_id
_entity_poly.type
_entity_poly.pdbx_seq_one_letter_code
_entity_poly.pdbx_strand_id
1 'polypeptide(L)' 'MSHGKFYTDYPFFELENFLGSPHNSAMVPNVFEYAFKSALNNIKKFSLGEKPSNIVNADDYVSTTYT' A
#
# COMPACT_ATOMS: atom_id res chain seq x y z
N MET A 1 -4.65 2.58 -11.48
CA MET A 1 -5.24 1.26 -11.77
C MET A 1 -6.64 1.50 -12.31
N SER A 2 -6.82 1.50 -13.62
CA SER A 2 -8.09 1.86 -14.28
C SER A 2 -8.30 1.11 -15.59
N HIS A 3 -8.08 -0.21 -15.58
CA HIS A 3 -8.36 -1.04 -16.76
C HIS A 3 -9.05 -2.33 -16.28
N GLY A 4 -10.38 -2.30 -16.18
CA GLY A 4 -11.22 -3.43 -15.77
C GLY A 4 -12.50 -3.00 -15.03
N LYS A 5 -13.48 -3.90 -14.95
CA LYS A 5 -14.65 -3.75 -14.05
C LYS A 5 -14.16 -3.86 -12.61
N PHE A 6 -14.62 -3.01 -11.70
CA PHE A 6 -14.38 -3.19 -10.27
C PHE A 6 -15.18 -4.40 -9.77
N TYR A 7 -14.48 -5.39 -9.20
CA TYR A 7 -15.08 -6.59 -8.62
C TYR A 7 -14.23 -7.09 -7.44
N THR A 8 -14.82 -7.97 -6.64
CA THR A 8 -14.18 -8.69 -5.54
C THR A 8 -14.36 -10.19 -5.76
N ASP A 9 -13.37 -11.01 -5.41
CA ASP A 9 -13.48 -12.49 -5.52
C ASP A 9 -14.45 -13.09 -4.50
N TYR A 10 -14.86 -12.30 -3.51
CA TYR A 10 -15.79 -12.66 -2.46
C TYR A 10 -17.06 -11.79 -2.55
N PRO A 11 -18.21 -12.28 -2.06
CA PRO A 11 -19.50 -11.61 -2.21
C PRO A 11 -19.69 -10.42 -1.25
N PHE A 12 -18.69 -9.56 -1.09
CA PHE A 12 -18.78 -8.43 -0.15
C PHE A 12 -19.93 -7.48 -0.46
N PHE A 13 -20.31 -7.34 -1.74
CA PHE A 13 -21.46 -6.55 -2.15
C PHE A 13 -22.83 -7.14 -1.78
N GLU A 14 -22.89 -8.37 -1.27
CA GLU A 14 -24.11 -8.97 -0.72
C GLU A 14 -24.35 -8.56 0.75
N LEU A 15 -23.36 -7.93 1.40
CA LEU A 15 -23.48 -7.48 2.80
C LEU A 15 -24.19 -6.12 2.86
N GLU A 16 -25.24 -6.01 3.68
CA GLU A 16 -26.09 -4.81 3.79
C GLU A 16 -25.33 -3.53 4.18
N ASN A 17 -24.19 -3.67 4.87
CA ASN A 17 -23.40 -2.55 5.40
C ASN A 17 -21.99 -2.46 4.78
N PHE A 18 -21.81 -2.97 3.56
CA PHE A 18 -20.53 -2.89 2.85
C PHE A 18 -20.48 -1.74 1.86
N LEU A 19 -19.47 -0.88 2.01
CA LEU A 19 -19.12 0.16 1.03
C LEU A 19 -17.81 -0.21 0.35
N GLY A 20 -17.86 -0.51 -0.94
CA GLY A 20 -16.69 -0.81 -1.76
C GLY A 20 -16.23 0.39 -2.57
N SER A 21 -14.91 0.63 -2.63
CA SER A 21 -14.29 1.55 -3.59
C SER A 21 -13.19 0.83 -4.36
N PRO A 22 -12.90 1.22 -5.61
CA PRO A 22 -11.67 0.82 -6.28
C PRO A 22 -10.45 1.20 -5.44
N HIS A 23 -9.28 0.62 -5.76
CA HIS A 23 -8.00 1.01 -5.15
C HIS A 23 -7.51 2.35 -5.70
N ASN A 24 -8.27 3.41 -5.44
CA ASN A 24 -8.01 4.78 -5.90
C ASN A 24 -8.15 5.84 -4.82
N SER A 25 -8.44 5.46 -3.57
CA SER A 25 -8.58 6.40 -2.44
C SER A 25 -7.32 7.25 -2.22
N ALA A 26 -6.13 6.68 -2.48
CA ALA A 26 -4.87 7.40 -2.41
C ALA A 26 -4.55 8.25 -3.66
N MET A 27 -5.33 8.15 -4.74
CA MET A 27 -5.05 8.80 -6.03
C MET A 27 -5.51 10.26 -6.01
N VAL A 28 -4.81 11.08 -5.24
CA VAL A 28 -4.99 12.53 -5.16
C VAL A 28 -3.93 13.27 -5.97
N PRO A 29 -4.14 14.55 -6.34
CA PRO A 29 -3.12 15.34 -7.01
C PRO A 29 -1.77 15.27 -6.28
N ASN A 30 -0.69 15.13 -7.06
CA ASN A 30 0.70 15.08 -6.58
C ASN A 30 1.08 13.85 -5.73
N VAL A 31 0.22 12.84 -5.57
CA VAL A 31 0.56 11.64 -4.77
C VAL A 31 1.87 10.98 -5.22
N PHE A 32 2.10 10.90 -6.54
CA PHE A 32 3.33 10.31 -7.08
C PHE A 32 4.56 11.17 -6.83
N GLU A 33 4.43 12.50 -6.84
CA GLU A 33 5.54 13.40 -6.52
C GLU A 33 5.97 13.23 -5.05
N TYR A 34 5.01 13.16 -4.12
CA TYR A 34 5.29 12.92 -2.70
C TYR A 34 5.89 11.53 -2.45
N ALA A 35 5.34 10.49 -3.10
CA ALA A 35 5.87 9.14 -3.02
C ALA A 35 7.31 9.07 -3.54
N PHE A 36 7.59 9.71 -4.69
CA PHE A 36 8.92 9.72 -5.29
C PHE A 36 9.94 10.47 -4.43
N LYS A 37 9.58 11.65 -3.89
CA LYS A 37 10.42 12.38 -2.93
C LYS A 37 10.75 11.53 -1.70
N SER A 38 9.76 10.82 -1.16
CA SER A 38 9.93 9.95 0.00
C SER A 38 10.89 8.78 -0.30
N ALA A 39 10.74 8.15 -1.46
CA ALA A 39 11.63 7.07 -1.91
C ALA A 39 13.07 7.56 -2.10
N LEU A 40 13.28 8.70 -2.78
CA LEU A 40 14.61 9.28 -2.97
C LEU A 40 15.29 9.66 -1.66
N ASN A 41 14.53 10.19 -0.69
CA ASN A 41 15.06 10.48 0.64
C ASN A 41 15.53 9.22 1.36
N ASN A 42 14.80 8.12 1.25
CA ASN A 42 15.21 6.84 1.84
C ASN A 42 16.47 6.27 1.16
N ILE A 43 16.56 6.35 -0.18
CA ILE A 43 17.76 5.95 -0.93
C ILE A 43 18.96 6.79 -0.49
N LYS A 44 18.80 8.11 -0.39
CA LYS A 44 19.87 9.01 0.07
C LYS A 44 20.35 8.64 1.47
N LYS A 45 19.44 8.48 2.43
CA LYS A 45 19.76 8.09 3.82
C LYS A 45 20.55 6.78 3.85
N PHE A 46 20.06 5.76 3.14
CA PHE A 46 20.74 4.47 3.05
C PHE A 46 22.16 4.60 2.50
N SER A 47 22.36 5.35 1.41
CA SER A 47 23.67 5.57 0.80
C SER A 47 24.64 6.34 1.71
N LEU A 48 24.13 7.09 2.68
CA LEU A 48 24.93 7.81 3.69
C LEU A 48 25.15 6.99 4.98
N GLY A 49 24.63 5.75 5.05
CA GLY A 49 24.66 4.94 6.27
C GLY A 49 23.68 5.39 7.35
N GLU A 50 22.75 6.29 7.02
CA GLU A 50 21.68 6.73 7.90
C GLU A 50 20.49 5.76 7.84
N LYS A 51 19.72 5.68 8.94
CA LYS A 51 18.52 4.83 9.00
C LYS A 51 17.40 5.39 8.09
N PRO A 52 16.93 4.65 7.07
CA PRO A 52 15.77 5.07 6.28
C PRO A 52 14.48 5.06 7.11
N SER A 53 13.48 5.80 6.64
CA SER A 53 12.17 5.94 7.30
C SER A 53 11.16 4.90 6.78
N ASN A 54 10.14 4.58 7.58
CA ASN A 54 9.06 3.65 7.22
C ASN A 54 9.53 2.24 6.83
N ILE A 55 10.53 1.70 7.55
CA ILE A 55 10.96 0.31 7.39
C ILE A 55 9.86 -0.61 7.92
N VAL A 56 9.34 -1.46 7.04
CA VAL A 56 8.37 -2.51 7.38
C VAL A 56 9.14 -3.79 7.71
N ASN A 57 8.83 -4.40 8.86
CA ASN A 57 9.39 -5.70 9.24
C ASN A 57 8.44 -6.81 8.79
N ALA A 58 8.93 -7.75 7.98
CA ALA A 58 8.12 -8.86 7.48
C ALA A 58 7.62 -9.76 8.63
N ASP A 59 8.44 -9.94 9.66
CA ASP A 59 8.10 -10.79 10.80
C ASP A 59 6.87 -10.28 11.59
N ASP A 60 6.50 -9.00 11.43
CA ASP A 60 5.32 -8.43 12.10
C ASP A 60 3.99 -9.00 11.57
N TYR A 61 3.98 -9.61 10.37
CA TYR A 61 2.75 -10.08 9.72
C TYR A 61 2.86 -11.45 9.03
N VAL A 62 4.04 -12.07 8.99
CA VAL A 62 4.19 -13.46 8.57
C VAL A 62 4.00 -14.37 9.79
N SER A 63 2.77 -14.79 10.07
CA SER A 63 2.54 -15.91 11.00
C SER A 63 3.05 -17.20 10.36
N THR A 64 4.23 -17.65 10.77
CA THR A 64 4.72 -19.00 10.49
C THR A 64 4.06 -20.02 11.42
N THR A 65 2.75 -20.26 11.28
CA THR A 65 2.14 -21.51 11.74
C THR A 65 0.81 -21.78 11.04
N TYR A 66 0.87 -22.60 9.98
CA TYR A 66 -0.21 -23.49 9.61
C TYR A 66 0.31 -24.91 9.88
N THR A 67 0.07 -25.41 11.10
CA THR A 67 0.16 -26.84 11.45
C THR A 67 -1.23 -27.35 11.73
#